data_AF-X1HLI1-F1
#
_entry.id   AF-X1HLI1-F1
#
_cell.length_a   1.000
_cell.length_b   1.000
_cell.length_c   1.000
_cell.angle_alpha   90.00
_cell.angle_beta   90.00
_cell.angle_gamma   90.00
#
_symmetry.space_group_name_H-M   'P 1'
#
loop_
_entity.id
_entity.type
_entity.pdbx_description
1 polymer ?
#
loop_
_entity_poly.entity_id
_entity_poly.type
_entity_poly.pdbx_seq_one_letter_code
_entity_poly.pdbx_strand_id
1 'polypeptide(L)'
;PQAGKERAPAEPREEKTPDDITEDDVPDMNAVVRVCFHFWEMQPVEICGEFGYKTMRELNDSRTSPWEAWLTIKQLKQPPAPEEEPEPVELEQAEQEPEELWPEDQPESEPEPEPEPETEGFIDMDWLEKQLKVLQAKKLKAWSESNLLSYIKTTYKVEAKTVLEAVGKLDKGAANHFRKRVEETLQMI
;
A
#
# COMPACT_ATOMS: atom_id res chain seq x y z
N PRO A 1 -44.26 0.32 -29.71
CA PRO A 1 -44.14 0.32 -28.23
C PRO A 1 -43.53 -1.00 -27.75
N GLN A 2 -42.20 -1.05 -27.62
CA GLN A 2 -41.50 -2.23 -27.11
C GLN A 2 -41.57 -2.24 -25.59
N ALA A 3 -42.04 -3.36 -25.07
CA ALA A 3 -42.20 -3.66 -23.65
C ALA A 3 -40.88 -3.44 -22.90
N GLY A 4 -40.96 -2.63 -21.84
CA GLY A 4 -39.89 -2.46 -20.88
C GLY A 4 -39.55 -3.81 -20.26
N LYS A 5 -38.33 -4.28 -20.51
CA LYS A 5 -37.70 -5.29 -19.68
C LYS A 5 -37.40 -4.65 -18.33
N GLU A 6 -38.36 -4.80 -17.43
CA GLU A 6 -38.16 -4.68 -15.99
C GLU A 6 -36.99 -5.62 -15.62
N ARG A 7 -35.82 -5.03 -15.35
CA ARG A 7 -34.69 -5.76 -14.80
C ARG A 7 -35.08 -6.14 -13.38
N ALA A 8 -35.17 -7.44 -13.11
CA ALA A 8 -35.24 -7.95 -11.75
C ALA A 8 -34.15 -7.29 -10.89
N PRO A 9 -34.41 -6.98 -9.61
CA PRO A 9 -33.39 -6.53 -8.69
C PRO A 9 -32.29 -7.59 -8.67
N ALA A 10 -31.05 -7.17 -8.90
CA ALA A 10 -29.89 -8.05 -8.78
C ALA A 10 -29.94 -8.66 -7.37
N GLU A 11 -29.95 -10.00 -7.30
CA GLU A 11 -29.75 -10.74 -6.05
C GLU A 11 -28.53 -10.17 -5.33
N PRO A 12 -28.50 -10.17 -3.97
CA PRO A 12 -27.32 -9.77 -3.23
C PRO A 12 -26.22 -10.75 -3.62
N ARG A 13 -25.42 -10.34 -4.60
CA ARG A 13 -24.28 -11.09 -5.07
C ARG A 13 -23.38 -11.13 -3.85
N GLU A 14 -23.23 -12.31 -3.25
CA GLU A 14 -22.23 -12.53 -2.21
C GLU A 14 -20.99 -11.75 -2.62
N GLU A 15 -20.60 -10.78 -1.79
CA GLU A 15 -19.39 -10.01 -2.01
C GLU A 15 -18.22 -10.99 -1.91
N LYS A 16 -17.98 -11.74 -2.99
CA LYS A 16 -16.82 -12.63 -3.13
C LYS A 16 -15.66 -11.73 -2.82
N THR A 17 -14.88 -12.06 -1.80
CA THR A 17 -13.65 -11.33 -1.49
C THR A 17 -12.56 -11.77 -2.48
N PRO A 18 -11.45 -11.04 -2.59
CA PRO A 18 -10.29 -11.53 -3.36
C PRO A 18 -9.77 -12.88 -2.85
N ASP A 19 -10.09 -13.24 -1.60
CA ASP A 19 -9.74 -14.54 -1.01
C ASP A 19 -10.63 -15.69 -1.49
N ASP A 20 -11.84 -15.42 -1.96
CA ASP A 20 -12.78 -16.42 -2.49
C ASP A 20 -12.55 -16.78 -3.96
N ILE A 21 -11.57 -16.15 -4.62
CA ILE A 21 -11.23 -16.44 -6.01
C ILE A 21 -10.35 -17.68 -6.07
N THR A 22 -10.76 -18.65 -6.88
CA THR A 22 -10.03 -19.92 -7.09
C THR A 22 -9.43 -19.99 -8.50
N GLU A 23 -8.58 -20.99 -8.75
CA GLU A 23 -7.96 -21.19 -10.07
C GLU A 23 -9.01 -21.36 -11.20
N ASP A 24 -10.17 -21.94 -10.88
CA ASP A 24 -11.27 -22.13 -11.83
C ASP A 24 -11.96 -20.81 -12.22
N ASP A 25 -11.98 -19.82 -11.32
CA ASP A 25 -12.50 -18.47 -11.61
C ASP A 25 -11.58 -17.67 -12.55
N VAL A 26 -10.32 -18.11 -12.72
CA VAL A 26 -9.27 -17.42 -13.48
C VAL A 26 -8.70 -18.32 -14.60
N PRO A 27 -9.53 -18.75 -15.57
CA PRO A 27 -9.11 -19.68 -16.62
C PRO A 27 -8.16 -19.06 -17.66
N ASP A 28 -8.17 -17.73 -17.80
CA ASP A 28 -7.38 -17.00 -18.79
C ASP A 28 -7.04 -15.58 -18.33
N MET A 29 -6.10 -14.92 -19.02
CA MET A 29 -5.64 -13.59 -18.63
C MET A 29 -6.72 -12.51 -18.72
N ASN A 30 -7.77 -12.69 -19.53
CA ASN A 30 -8.92 -11.77 -19.50
C ASN A 30 -9.76 -11.96 -18.24
N ALA A 31 -9.81 -13.17 -17.68
CA ALA A 31 -10.45 -13.42 -16.39
C ALA A 31 -9.70 -12.68 -15.28
N VAL A 32 -8.36 -12.72 -15.27
CA VAL A 32 -7.52 -11.92 -14.35
C VAL A 32 -7.91 -10.44 -14.41
N VAL A 33 -7.98 -9.88 -15.62
CA VAL A 33 -8.36 -8.46 -15.80
C VAL A 33 -9.75 -8.16 -15.25
N ARG A 34 -10.74 -9.02 -15.50
CA ARG A 34 -12.11 -8.82 -15.00
C ARG A 34 -12.18 -8.89 -13.48
N VAL A 35 -11.50 -9.85 -12.89
CA VAL A 35 -11.47 -10.05 -11.44
C VAL A 35 -10.73 -8.89 -10.78
N CYS A 36 -9.57 -8.48 -11.30
CA CYS A 36 -8.82 -7.33 -10.80
C CYS A 36 -9.58 -6.00 -10.95
N PHE A 37 -10.31 -5.81 -12.06
CA PHE A 37 -11.20 -4.66 -12.22
C PHE A 37 -12.36 -4.69 -11.23
N HIS A 38 -12.90 -5.87 -10.93
CA HIS A 38 -14.00 -6.00 -9.98
C HIS A 38 -13.58 -5.62 -8.56
N PHE A 39 -12.37 -5.99 -8.14
CA PHE A 39 -11.88 -5.77 -6.78
C PHE A 39 -11.16 -4.45 -6.56
N TRP A 40 -10.36 -4.03 -7.53
CA TRP A 40 -9.44 -2.90 -7.37
C TRP A 40 -9.61 -1.86 -8.49
N GLU A 41 -10.64 -1.99 -9.32
CA GLU A 41 -10.93 -1.10 -10.47
C GLU A 41 -9.76 -0.95 -11.46
N MET A 42 -8.80 -1.89 -11.42
CA MET A 42 -7.59 -1.84 -12.21
C MET A 42 -7.86 -1.94 -13.71
N GLN A 43 -7.27 -1.03 -14.47
CA GLN A 43 -7.27 -1.08 -15.92
C GLN A 43 -6.26 -2.12 -16.42
N PRO A 44 -6.48 -2.72 -17.62
CA PRO A 44 -5.56 -3.71 -18.18
C PRO A 44 -4.12 -3.21 -18.32
N VAL A 45 -3.94 -1.90 -18.55
CA VAL A 45 -2.62 -1.26 -18.65
C VAL A 45 -1.89 -1.23 -17.32
N GLU A 46 -2.61 -1.06 -16.22
CA GLU A 46 -2.04 -1.07 -14.87
C GLU A 46 -1.61 -2.48 -14.52
N ILE A 47 -2.46 -3.47 -14.81
CA ILE A 47 -2.13 -4.89 -14.63
C ILE A 47 -0.85 -5.24 -15.40
N CYS A 48 -0.76 -4.88 -16.68
CA CYS A 48 0.47 -5.10 -17.46
C CYS A 48 1.68 -4.39 -16.83
N GLY A 49 1.48 -3.17 -16.34
CA GLY A 49 2.50 -2.35 -15.69
C GLY A 49 3.08 -2.99 -14.43
N GLU A 50 2.25 -3.65 -13.61
CA GLU A 50 2.71 -4.38 -12.41
C GLU A 50 3.71 -5.50 -12.77
N PHE A 51 3.56 -6.12 -13.95
CA PHE A 51 4.50 -7.14 -14.45
C PHE A 51 5.62 -6.58 -15.33
N GLY A 52 5.71 -5.25 -15.48
CA GLY A 52 6.71 -4.59 -16.34
C GLY A 52 6.45 -4.72 -17.84
N TYR A 53 5.24 -5.14 -18.23
CA TYR A 53 4.83 -5.25 -19.64
C TYR A 53 4.05 -4.01 -20.09
N LYS A 54 4.18 -3.64 -21.38
CA LYS A 54 3.45 -2.49 -21.93
C LYS A 54 2.10 -2.89 -22.50
N THR A 55 1.93 -4.15 -22.83
CA THR A 55 0.74 -4.66 -23.50
C THR A 55 0.31 -6.02 -22.95
N MET A 56 -1.00 -6.29 -22.98
CA MET A 56 -1.57 -7.60 -22.64
C MET A 56 -1.01 -8.74 -23.51
N ARG A 57 -0.52 -8.41 -24.71
CA ARG A 57 0.12 -9.38 -25.60
C ARG A 57 1.44 -9.86 -25.02
N GLU A 58 2.28 -8.96 -24.52
CA GLU A 58 3.56 -9.31 -23.88
C GLU A 58 3.32 -10.13 -22.60
N LEU A 59 2.30 -9.77 -21.81
CA LEU A 59 1.89 -10.54 -20.64
C LEU A 59 1.42 -11.96 -21.04
N ASN A 60 0.64 -12.11 -22.10
CA ASN A 60 0.24 -13.42 -22.61
C ASN A 60 1.41 -14.24 -23.19
N ASP A 61 2.38 -13.58 -23.84
CA ASP A 61 3.57 -14.22 -24.40
C ASP A 61 4.60 -14.61 -23.32
N SER A 62 4.51 -14.03 -22.11
CA SER A 62 5.43 -14.27 -20.99
C SER A 62 5.39 -15.67 -20.40
N ARG A 63 4.41 -16.50 -20.80
CA ARG A 63 4.08 -17.81 -20.20
C ARG A 63 3.68 -17.75 -18.72
N THR A 64 3.44 -16.57 -18.17
CA THR A 64 2.84 -16.43 -16.83
C THR A 64 1.46 -17.05 -16.85
N SER A 65 1.19 -17.98 -15.94
CA SER A 65 -0.16 -18.54 -15.86
C SER A 65 -1.16 -17.48 -15.37
N PRO A 66 -2.42 -17.52 -15.82
CA PRO A 66 -3.45 -16.60 -15.34
C PRO A 66 -3.59 -16.60 -13.82
N TRP A 67 -3.48 -17.77 -13.20
CA TRP A 67 -3.54 -17.93 -11.75
C TRP A 67 -2.34 -17.28 -11.03
N GLU A 68 -1.12 -17.47 -11.54
CA GLU A 68 0.07 -16.78 -11.00
C GLU A 68 -0.04 -15.25 -11.14
N ALA A 69 -0.58 -14.78 -12.26
CA ALA A 69 -0.82 -13.35 -12.46
C ALA A 69 -1.82 -12.81 -11.44
N TRP A 70 -2.91 -13.53 -11.19
CA TRP A 70 -3.88 -13.19 -10.14
C TRP A 70 -3.24 -13.13 -8.76
N LEU A 71 -2.49 -14.17 -8.34
CA LEU A 71 -1.84 -14.21 -7.03
C LEU A 71 -0.85 -13.08 -6.82
N THR A 72 -0.09 -12.73 -7.87
CA THR A 72 0.87 -11.62 -7.82
C THR A 72 0.15 -10.29 -7.58
N ILE A 73 -0.94 -10.02 -8.33
CA ILE A 73 -1.72 -8.79 -8.16
C ILE A 73 -2.38 -8.77 -6.78
N LYS A 74 -2.94 -9.90 -6.33
CA LYS A 74 -3.53 -10.04 -5.00
C LYS A 74 -2.51 -9.72 -3.92
N GLN A 75 -1.28 -10.24 -4.00
CA GLN A 75 -0.23 -9.94 -3.03
C GLN A 75 0.19 -8.46 -3.03
N LEU A 76 0.18 -7.80 -4.20
CA LEU A 76 0.50 -6.38 -4.31
C LEU A 76 -0.59 -5.48 -3.72
N LYS A 77 -1.87 -5.84 -3.92
CA LYS A 77 -3.03 -5.03 -3.50
C LYS A 77 -3.54 -5.37 -2.11
N GLN A 78 -3.31 -6.60 -1.67
CA GLN A 78 -3.69 -7.13 -0.37
C GLN A 78 -2.48 -7.91 0.17
N PRO A 79 -1.44 -7.20 0.64
CA PRO A 79 -0.31 -7.86 1.28
C PRO A 79 -0.83 -8.69 2.45
N PRO A 80 -0.34 -9.93 2.63
CA PRO A 80 -0.81 -10.78 3.72
C PRO A 80 -0.67 -10.02 5.04
N ALA A 81 -1.73 -10.01 5.84
CA ALA A 81 -1.61 -9.68 7.25
C ALA A 81 -0.47 -10.56 7.79
N PRO A 82 0.51 -9.99 8.51
CA PRO A 82 1.71 -10.71 8.91
C PRO A 82 1.31 -12.03 9.58
N GLU A 83 1.76 -13.13 8.99
CA GLU A 83 1.61 -14.47 9.55
C GLU A 83 2.03 -14.41 11.03
N GLU A 84 1.08 -14.73 11.90
CA GLU A 84 1.28 -14.93 13.32
C GLU A 84 2.43 -15.93 13.53
N GLU A 85 3.52 -15.46 14.14
CA GLU A 85 4.41 -16.35 14.89
C GLU A 85 3.57 -17.05 15.99
N PRO A 86 3.78 -18.35 16.27
CA PRO A 86 2.87 -19.12 17.11
C PRO A 86 2.85 -18.60 18.56
N GLU A 87 1.63 -18.47 19.09
CA GLU A 87 1.27 -17.99 20.42
C GLU A 87 2.07 -18.58 21.59
N PRO A 88 2.03 -17.90 22.75
CA PRO A 88 1.37 -18.54 23.88
C PRO A 88 0.21 -17.68 24.42
N VAL A 89 -0.99 -18.23 24.24
CA VAL A 89 -2.17 -18.32 25.13
C VAL A 89 -2.23 -17.36 26.34
N GLU A 90 -3.47 -16.90 26.59
CA GLU A 90 -4.05 -16.31 27.82
C GLU A 90 -3.88 -14.78 27.99
N LEU A 91 -4.90 -13.90 28.00
CA LEU A 91 -6.30 -14.00 28.43
C LEU A 91 -7.18 -12.92 27.76
N GLU A 92 -8.37 -13.36 27.32
CA GLU A 92 -9.71 -12.79 27.54
C GLU A 92 -9.93 -11.28 27.79
N GLN A 93 -10.97 -10.78 27.10
CA GLN A 93 -11.78 -9.55 27.29
C GLN A 93 -11.44 -8.38 26.33
N ALA A 94 -12.37 -7.77 25.62
CA ALA A 94 -13.81 -7.95 25.52
C ALA A 94 -14.31 -7.24 24.24
N GLU A 95 -15.43 -7.74 23.74
CA GLU A 95 -16.36 -7.15 22.78
C GLU A 95 -16.44 -5.61 22.79
N GLN A 96 -16.41 -5.00 21.61
CA GLN A 96 -17.55 -4.27 21.03
C GLN A 96 -17.20 -3.64 19.67
N GLU A 97 -17.78 -4.20 18.61
CA GLU A 97 -18.32 -3.42 17.49
C GLU A 97 -19.70 -2.88 17.90
N PRO A 98 -20.41 -2.08 17.08
CA PRO A 98 -20.03 -0.97 16.19
C PRO A 98 -20.94 0.26 16.44
N GLU A 99 -20.69 1.41 15.82
CA GLU A 99 -21.73 2.19 15.10
C GLU A 99 -21.20 3.53 14.59
N GLU A 100 -21.68 3.86 13.39
CA GLU A 100 -21.56 5.09 12.63
C GLU A 100 -21.88 6.36 13.43
N LEU A 101 -21.27 7.49 13.05
CA LEU A 101 -21.97 8.73 12.67
C LEU A 101 -20.98 9.90 12.58
N TRP A 102 -20.89 10.50 11.39
CA TRP A 102 -20.21 11.76 11.10
C TRP A 102 -20.73 12.91 11.99
N PRO A 103 -19.97 14.00 12.14
CA PRO A 103 -20.30 15.15 11.29
C PRO A 103 -19.10 15.90 10.69
N GLU A 104 -19.34 16.43 9.50
CA GLU A 104 -18.68 17.62 8.95
C GLU A 104 -18.51 18.70 10.02
N ASP A 105 -17.29 19.17 10.28
CA ASP A 105 -17.05 20.55 10.68
C ASP A 105 -15.60 20.95 10.41
N GLN A 106 -15.43 21.85 9.45
CA GLN A 106 -14.25 22.70 9.36
C GLN A 106 -14.36 23.72 10.52
N PRO A 107 -13.28 23.95 11.30
CA PRO A 107 -12.76 25.31 11.23
C PRO A 107 -11.23 25.40 11.27
N GLU A 108 -10.75 26.46 10.62
CA GLU A 108 -9.50 27.17 10.91
C GLU A 108 -9.25 27.26 12.43
N SER A 109 -8.05 26.89 12.88
CA SER A 109 -7.32 27.57 13.96
C SER A 109 -5.89 27.03 14.08
N GLU A 110 -4.94 27.88 13.73
CA GLU A 110 -3.56 27.86 14.24
C GLU A 110 -3.61 28.13 15.76
N PRO A 111 -2.83 27.43 16.60
CA PRO A 111 -1.57 28.02 17.06
C PRO A 111 -0.39 27.04 17.28
N GLU A 112 0.83 27.55 17.08
CA GLU A 112 2.14 27.10 17.62
C GLU A 112 2.17 26.91 19.17
N PRO A 113 3.24 26.40 19.83
CA PRO A 113 4.04 25.18 19.62
C PRO A 113 4.24 24.32 20.94
N GLU A 114 4.67 23.06 20.79
CA GLU A 114 5.38 22.15 21.75
C GLU A 114 4.66 21.66 23.04
N PRO A 115 4.81 20.36 23.42
CA PRO A 115 6.08 19.81 23.90
C PRO A 115 6.58 18.59 23.10
N GLU A 116 7.90 18.54 22.94
CA GLU A 116 8.70 17.43 22.41
C GLU A 116 8.31 16.10 23.09
N PRO A 117 7.78 15.10 22.35
CA PRO A 117 7.95 13.74 22.78
C PRO A 117 9.41 13.36 22.49
N GLU A 118 10.10 12.87 23.51
CA GLU A 118 11.33 12.10 23.38
C GLU A 118 11.03 10.86 22.51
N THR A 119 11.01 11.04 21.19
CA THR A 119 10.74 9.95 20.26
C THR A 119 12.01 9.14 20.13
N GLU A 120 12.07 8.09 20.96
CA GLU A 120 12.84 6.87 20.65
C GLU A 120 12.66 6.60 19.15
N GLY A 121 13.73 6.85 18.39
CA GLY A 121 13.70 6.72 16.94
C GLY A 121 13.27 5.31 16.59
N PHE A 122 12.05 5.17 16.05
CA PHE A 122 11.50 3.89 15.61
C PHE A 122 12.29 3.28 14.43
N ILE A 123 13.22 4.04 13.86
CA ILE A 123 14.21 3.61 12.89
C ILE A 123 15.61 3.67 13.51
N ASP A 124 16.38 2.62 13.28
CA ASP A 124 17.82 2.60 13.54
C ASP A 124 18.52 3.67 12.67
N MET A 125 18.95 4.75 13.34
CA MET A 125 19.58 5.93 12.71
C MET A 125 20.91 5.58 12.03
N ASP A 126 21.71 4.71 12.64
CA ASP A 126 22.99 4.25 12.09
C ASP A 126 22.79 3.41 10.83
N TRP A 127 21.75 2.56 10.81
CA TRP A 127 21.35 1.82 9.63
C TRP A 127 20.87 2.77 8.53
N LEU A 128 19.99 3.72 8.86
CA LEU A 128 19.44 4.64 7.87
C LEU A 128 20.52 5.50 7.21
N GLU A 129 21.45 6.03 8.00
CA GLU A 129 22.56 6.82 7.46
C GLU A 129 23.40 6.01 6.46
N LYS A 130 23.70 4.74 6.78
CA LYS A 130 24.42 3.83 5.88
C LYS A 130 23.66 3.60 4.59
N GLN A 131 22.34 3.37 4.67
CA GLN A 131 21.51 3.15 3.49
C GLN A 131 21.39 4.40 2.61
N LEU A 132 21.18 5.57 3.22
CA LEU A 132 21.14 6.83 2.50
C LEU A 132 22.47 7.11 1.78
N LYS A 133 23.62 6.80 2.40
CA LYS A 133 24.93 6.90 1.73
C LYS A 133 25.03 5.99 0.51
N VAL A 134 24.51 4.76 0.57
CA VAL A 134 24.46 3.84 -0.59
C VAL A 134 23.58 4.40 -1.70
N LEU A 135 22.39 4.90 -1.36
CA LEU A 135 21.44 5.48 -2.31
C LEU A 135 21.96 6.77 -2.96
N GLN A 136 22.62 7.62 -2.18
CA GLN A 136 23.26 8.85 -2.65
C GLN A 136 24.50 8.56 -3.51
N ALA A 137 25.28 7.52 -3.17
CA ALA A 137 26.42 7.09 -3.99
C ALA A 137 25.98 6.63 -5.39
N LYS A 138 24.77 6.08 -5.50
CA LYS A 138 24.13 5.71 -6.78
C LYS A 138 23.57 6.92 -7.55
N LYS A 139 23.73 8.15 -7.02
CA LYS A 139 23.29 9.43 -7.62
C LYS A 139 21.80 9.45 -8.00
N LEU A 140 20.96 8.76 -7.24
CA LEU A 140 19.52 8.79 -7.42
C LEU A 140 18.99 10.17 -7.02
N LYS A 141 18.49 10.94 -8.00
CA LYS A 141 17.96 12.30 -7.74
C LYS A 141 16.84 12.28 -6.70
N ALA A 142 15.99 11.25 -6.69
CA ALA A 142 14.88 11.12 -5.73
C ALA A 142 15.35 10.98 -4.27
N TRP A 143 16.59 10.52 -4.05
CA TRP A 143 17.19 10.28 -2.73
C TRP A 143 18.20 11.37 -2.34
N SER A 144 18.19 12.49 -3.05
CA SER A 144 18.95 13.67 -2.63
C SER A 144 18.34 14.25 -1.35
N GLU A 145 19.17 14.88 -0.53
CA GLU A 145 18.78 15.42 0.77
C GLU A 145 17.62 16.41 0.65
N SER A 146 17.64 17.30 -0.36
CA SER A 146 16.57 18.26 -0.62
C SER A 146 15.24 17.61 -0.99
N ASN A 147 15.28 16.51 -1.76
CA ASN A 147 14.07 15.81 -2.16
C ASN A 147 13.49 14.97 -1.02
N LEU A 148 14.35 14.35 -0.20
CA LEU A 148 13.93 13.62 0.99
C LEU A 148 13.31 14.55 2.04
N LEU A 149 13.90 15.72 2.27
CA LEU A 149 13.32 16.73 3.16
C LEU A 149 11.97 17.23 2.65
N SER A 150 11.86 17.51 1.35
CA SER A 150 10.59 17.92 0.74
C SER A 150 9.54 16.81 0.81
N TYR A 151 9.94 15.56 0.59
CA TYR A 151 9.08 14.39 0.73
C TYR A 151 8.59 14.23 2.18
N ILE A 152 9.49 14.24 3.16
CA ILE A 152 9.11 14.10 4.57
C ILE A 152 8.19 15.23 5.03
N LYS A 153 8.47 16.47 4.62
CA LYS A 153 7.61 17.63 4.88
C LYS A 153 6.24 17.50 4.24
N THR A 154 6.15 17.00 3.01
CA THR A 154 4.85 16.90 2.31
C THR A 154 4.03 15.70 2.75
N THR A 155 4.68 14.56 2.94
CA THR A 155 4.06 13.27 3.29
C THR A 155 3.75 13.16 4.78
N TYR A 156 4.69 13.54 5.65
CA TYR A 156 4.55 13.37 7.10
C TYR A 156 4.32 14.69 7.84
N LYS A 157 4.30 15.83 7.14
CA LYS A 157 4.14 17.17 7.74
C LYS A 157 5.22 17.52 8.76
N VAL A 158 6.36 16.83 8.71
CA VAL A 158 7.52 17.08 9.60
C VAL A 158 8.52 17.98 8.91
N GLU A 159 8.82 19.11 9.55
CA GLU A 159 9.89 20.01 9.13
C GLU A 159 11.14 19.79 9.96
N ALA A 160 12.28 19.63 9.29
CA ALA A 160 13.57 19.55 9.93
C ALA A 160 14.68 20.06 9.01
N LYS A 161 15.85 20.34 9.59
CA LYS A 161 17.02 20.82 8.87
C LYS A 161 17.78 19.70 8.16
N THR A 162 17.68 18.48 8.66
CA THR A 162 18.35 17.29 8.12
C THR A 162 17.37 16.13 8.03
N VAL A 163 17.61 15.21 7.08
CA VAL A 163 16.76 14.02 6.89
C VAL A 163 16.72 13.17 8.15
N LEU A 164 17.85 13.02 8.85
CA LEU A 164 17.93 12.24 10.09
C LEU A 164 17.09 12.86 11.22
N GLU A 165 17.15 14.18 11.38
CA GLU A 165 16.31 14.89 12.36
C GLU A 165 14.82 14.79 11.99
N ALA A 166 14.51 14.88 10.69
CA ALA A 166 13.13 14.72 10.21
C ALA A 166 12.60 13.32 10.52
N VAL A 167 13.43 12.29 10.30
CA VAL A 167 13.09 10.89 10.55
C VAL A 167 12.96 10.58 12.04
N GLY A 168 13.78 11.20 12.88
CA GLY A 168 13.71 11.03 14.34
C GLY A 168 12.41 11.56 14.94
N LYS A 169 11.81 12.54 14.27
CA LYS A 169 10.51 13.13 14.62
C LYS A 169 9.32 12.36 14.01
N LEU A 170 9.54 11.28 13.27
CA LEU A 170 8.46 10.48 12.69
C LEU A 170 7.86 9.54 13.72
N ASP A 171 6.53 9.43 13.70
CA ASP A 171 5.80 8.39 14.43
C ASP A 171 6.14 6.99 13.91
N LYS A 172 5.92 5.96 14.73
CA LYS A 172 6.18 4.54 14.41
C LYS A 172 5.65 4.12 13.03
N GLY A 173 4.47 4.58 12.63
CA GLY A 173 3.87 4.29 11.32
C GLY A 173 4.62 4.96 10.17
N ALA A 174 4.91 6.26 10.29
CA ALA A 174 5.63 7.04 9.30
C ALA A 174 7.09 6.58 9.16
N ALA A 175 7.71 6.24 10.28
CA ALA A 175 9.05 5.66 10.36
C ALA A 175 9.10 4.30 9.64
N ASN A 176 8.17 3.38 9.91
CA ASN A 176 8.09 2.10 9.19
C ASN A 176 7.85 2.29 7.68
N HIS A 177 6.97 3.21 7.30
CA HIS A 177 6.72 3.51 5.89
C HIS A 177 7.98 4.05 5.19
N PHE A 178 8.68 4.99 5.83
CA PHE A 178 9.93 5.54 5.29
C PHE A 178 11.03 4.48 5.18
N ARG A 179 11.19 3.63 6.20
CA ARG A 179 12.13 2.51 6.20
C ARG A 179 11.85 1.54 5.06
N LYS A 180 10.59 1.12 4.90
CA LYS A 180 10.19 0.20 3.82
C LYS A 180 10.53 0.78 2.45
N ARG A 181 10.30 2.09 2.26
CA ARG A 181 10.64 2.80 1.01
C ARG A 181 12.16 2.76 0.69
N VAL A 182 12.98 2.90 1.72
CA VAL A 182 14.46 2.81 1.63
C VAL A 182 14.86 1.39 1.24
N GLU A 183 14.33 0.38 1.92
CA GLU A 183 14.59 -1.04 1.64
C GLU A 183 14.15 -1.45 0.23
N GLU A 184 12.95 -1.08 -0.20
CA GLU A 184 12.43 -1.34 -1.54
C GLU A 184 13.35 -0.75 -2.61
N THR A 185 13.81 0.49 -2.42
CA THR A 185 14.69 1.12 -3.41
C THR A 185 16.05 0.42 -3.46
N LEU A 186 16.59 0.03 -2.31
CA LEU A 186 17.86 -0.71 -2.25
C LEU A 186 17.77 -2.07 -2.94
N GLN A 187 16.61 -2.73 -2.91
CA GLN A 187 16.39 -3.98 -3.62
C GLN A 187 16.30 -3.80 -5.15
N MET A 188 16.00 -2.58 -5.62
CA MET A 188 15.86 -2.27 -7.05
C MET A 188 17.17 -1.81 -7.74
N ILE A 189 18.30 -1.71 -7.02
CA ILE A 189 19.58 -1.11 -7.50
C ILE A 189 20.80 -2.02 -7.36
#